data_AF-A0A2N5S6U3-F1
#
_entry.id   AF-A0A2N5S6U3-F1
#
_cell.length_a   1.000
_cell.length_b   1.000
_cell.length_c   1.000
_cell.angle_alpha   90.00
_cell.angle_beta   90.00
_cell.angle_gamma   90.00
#
_symmetry.space_group_name_H-M   'P 1'
#
loop_
_entity.id
_entity.type
_entity.pdbx_description
1 polymer ?
#
loop_
_entity_poly.entity_id
_entity_poly.type
_entity_poly.pdbx_seq_one_letter_code
_entity_poly.pdbx_strand_id
1 'polypeptide(L)'
;MNRDFWERFLASINIVRTKKVRTVLRLTLVKGKNSDEIKGYAKLIRRGQPDFIKVKAVTYCGYPGLSNLTIKNLLWHNKVINFVKDLCEEINNPWYQTLTGGNADEAPVAK
;
A
#
# COMPACT_ATOMS: atom_id res chain seq x y z
N MET A 1 16.47 2.63 19.07
CA MET A 1 15.82 2.18 17.81
C MET A 1 16.61 0.96 17.33
N ASN A 2 15.97 -0.20 17.20
CA ASN A 2 16.69 -1.45 16.89
C ASN A 2 17.26 -1.40 15.47
N ARG A 3 18.59 -1.59 15.34
CA ARG A 3 19.32 -1.48 14.06
C ARG A 3 18.91 -2.56 13.06
N ASP A 4 18.42 -3.69 13.55
CA ASP A 4 17.95 -4.87 12.81
C ASP A 4 16.49 -4.80 12.34
N PHE A 5 15.77 -3.70 12.62
CA PHE A 5 14.33 -3.60 12.31
C PHE A 5 14.04 -3.84 10.82
N TRP A 6 14.81 -3.19 9.94
CA TRP A 6 14.59 -3.27 8.50
C TRP A 6 14.87 -4.67 7.96
N GLU A 7 15.90 -5.34 8.47
CA GLU A 7 16.24 -6.70 8.07
C GLU A 7 15.14 -7.70 8.48
N ARG A 8 14.61 -7.57 9.68
CA ARG A 8 13.49 -8.39 10.16
C ARG A 8 12.19 -8.13 9.41
N PHE A 9 11.96 -6.87 9.05
CA PHE A 9 10.85 -6.51 8.17
C PHE A 9 10.99 -7.17 6.80
N LEU A 10 12.17 -7.10 6.18
CA LEU A 10 12.43 -7.78 4.91
C LEU A 10 12.34 -9.30 5.03
N ALA A 11 12.73 -9.88 6.16
CA ALA A 11 12.58 -11.30 6.45
C ALA A 11 11.10 -11.69 6.53
N SER A 12 10.25 -10.90 7.19
CA SER A 12 8.82 -11.17 7.28
C SER A 12 8.14 -11.18 5.91
N ILE A 13 8.53 -10.26 5.01
CA ILE A 13 8.05 -10.23 3.63
C ILE A 13 8.46 -11.49 2.85
N ASN A 14 9.65 -12.06 3.09
CA ASN A 14 10.02 -13.33 2.46
C ASN A 14 9.15 -14.48 2.97
N ILE A 15 8.80 -14.47 4.26
CA ILE A 15 7.93 -15.50 4.84
C ILE A 15 6.55 -15.46 4.19
N VAL A 16 6.00 -14.26 3.92
CA VAL A 16 4.71 -14.10 3.22
C VAL A 16 4.68 -14.92 1.92
N ARG A 17 5.75 -14.87 1.12
CA ARG A 17 5.86 -15.63 -0.13
C ARG A 17 5.86 -17.15 0.05
N THR A 18 6.40 -17.64 1.17
CA THR A 18 6.50 -19.09 1.44
C THR A 18 5.23 -19.70 2.01
N LYS A 19 4.31 -18.88 2.51
CA LYS A 19 3.09 -19.35 3.17
C LYS A 19 2.03 -19.72 2.13
N LYS A 20 1.40 -20.88 2.29
CA LYS A 20 0.31 -21.37 1.41
C LYS A 20 -1.08 -20.82 1.78
N VAL A 21 -1.13 -19.76 2.58
CA VAL A 21 -2.40 -19.12 2.97
C VAL A 21 -2.60 -17.86 2.17
N ARG A 22 -3.85 -17.39 2.03
CA ARG A 22 -4.13 -16.12 1.36
C ARG A 22 -3.47 -14.97 2.12
N THR A 23 -2.59 -14.26 1.44
CA THR A 23 -1.80 -13.15 1.99
C THR A 23 -2.30 -11.82 1.45
N VAL A 24 -2.32 -10.81 2.32
CA VAL A 24 -2.74 -9.45 1.95
C VAL A 24 -1.71 -8.45 2.44
N LEU A 25 -1.14 -7.67 1.52
CA LEU A 25 -0.35 -6.49 1.89
C LEU A 25 -1.26 -5.26 1.93
N ARG A 26 -1.37 -4.65 3.10
CA ARG A 26 -2.12 -3.40 3.29
C ARG A 26 -1.16 -2.22 3.30
N LEU A 27 -1.31 -1.32 2.34
CA LEU A 27 -0.56 -0.08 2.24
C LEU A 27 -1.45 1.07 2.71
N THR A 28 -0.90 1.90 3.60
CA THR A 28 -1.59 3.09 4.11
C THR A 28 -0.87 4.32 3.61
N LEU A 29 -1.54 5.10 2.75
CA LEU A 29 -0.96 6.25 2.09
C LEU A 29 -1.23 7.54 2.86
N VAL A 30 -0.19 8.35 2.98
CA VAL A 30 -0.22 9.71 3.53
C VAL A 30 0.38 10.65 2.50
N LYS A 31 -0.34 11.73 2.17
CA LYS A 31 0.11 12.73 1.21
C LYS A 31 1.40 13.41 1.70
N GLY A 32 2.41 13.52 0.83
CA GLY A 32 3.66 14.23 1.13
C GLY A 32 4.61 13.49 2.08
N LYS A 33 4.36 12.21 2.34
CA LYS A 33 5.23 11.32 3.12
C LYS A 33 5.61 10.09 2.31
N ASN A 34 4.60 9.33 1.89
CA ASN A 34 4.77 8.01 1.28
C ASN A 34 4.18 7.93 -0.14
N SER A 35 3.54 9.00 -0.62
CA SER A 35 2.85 9.00 -1.91
C SER A 35 3.78 8.88 -3.12
N ASP A 36 5.06 9.19 -2.96
CA ASP A 36 5.98 9.38 -4.08
C ASP A 36 6.96 8.19 -4.24
N GLU A 37 7.02 7.28 -3.26
CA GLU A 37 7.92 6.13 -3.24
C GLU A 37 7.34 4.87 -3.89
N ILE A 38 6.71 5.00 -5.05
CA ILE A 38 6.06 3.89 -5.78
C ILE A 38 7.05 2.74 -6.06
N LYS A 39 8.28 3.06 -6.48
CA LYS A 39 9.34 2.08 -6.78
C LYS A 39 9.72 1.23 -5.57
N GLY A 40 9.76 1.84 -4.38
CA GLY A 40 10.06 1.16 -3.13
C GLY A 40 8.98 0.12 -2.80
N TYR A 41 7.71 0.51 -2.93
CA TYR A 41 6.58 -0.38 -2.74
C TYR A 41 6.54 -1.51 -3.77
N ALA A 42 6.79 -1.20 -5.04
CA ALA A 42 6.86 -2.22 -6.10
C ALA A 42 7.94 -3.28 -5.81
N LYS A 43 9.10 -2.88 -5.28
CA LYS A 43 10.17 -3.81 -4.87
C LYS A 43 9.72 -4.73 -3.72
N LEU A 44 9.01 -4.20 -2.73
CA LEU A 44 8.49 -4.99 -1.61
C LEU A 44 7.40 -5.98 -2.07
N ILE A 45 6.50 -5.54 -2.93
CA ILE A 45 5.44 -6.38 -3.49
C ILE A 45 6.03 -7.49 -4.34
N ARG A 46 6.99 -7.18 -5.23
CA ARG A 46 7.71 -8.19 -6.02
C ARG A 46 8.43 -9.22 -5.14
N ARG A 47 8.94 -8.80 -3.98
CA ARG A 47 9.62 -9.68 -3.03
C ARG A 47 8.65 -10.62 -2.33
N GLY A 48 7.52 -10.09 -1.84
CA GLY A 48 6.53 -10.85 -1.08
C GLY A 48 5.52 -11.64 -1.91
N GLN A 49 5.28 -11.24 -3.17
CA GLN A 49 4.26 -11.77 -4.07
C GLN A 49 2.94 -12.12 -3.36
N PRO A 50 2.29 -11.14 -2.69
CA PRO A 50 1.04 -11.42 -2.00
C PRO A 50 -0.10 -11.73 -2.98
N ASP A 51 -1.13 -12.43 -2.49
CA ASP A 51 -2.34 -12.71 -3.26
C ASP A 51 -3.21 -11.45 -3.47
N PHE A 52 -3.19 -10.51 -2.52
CA PHE A 52 -3.94 -9.27 -2.63
C PHE A 52 -3.16 -8.07 -2.10
N ILE A 53 -3.35 -6.92 -2.73
CA ILE A 53 -2.82 -5.64 -2.26
C ILE A 53 -4.00 -4.71 -1.99
N LYS A 54 -4.09 -4.21 -0.76
CA LYS A 54 -5.11 -3.24 -0.34
C LYS A 54 -4.46 -1.88 -0.09
N VAL A 55 -4.82 -0.89 -0.90
CA VAL A 55 -4.34 0.48 -0.73
C VAL A 55 -5.42 1.33 -0.06
N LYS A 56 -5.11 1.91 1.09
CA LYS A 56 -6.03 2.75 1.87
C LYS A 56 -5.40 4.12 2.14
N ALA A 57 -6.12 5.20 1.87
CA ALA A 57 -5.71 6.53 2.34
C ALA A 57 -5.93 6.66 3.85
N VAL A 58 -5.03 7.36 4.54
CA VAL A 58 -5.26 7.73 5.95
C VAL A 58 -6.49 8.61 6.06
N THR A 59 -7.37 8.28 6.99
CA THR A 59 -8.53 9.08 7.38
C THR A 59 -8.22 9.86 8.66
N TYR A 60 -8.57 11.14 8.71
CA TYR A 60 -8.39 11.97 9.90
C TYR A 60 -9.55 11.74 10.89
N CYS A 61 -9.25 11.27 12.11
CA CYS A 61 -10.27 10.96 13.13
C CYS A 61 -10.52 12.09 14.15
N GLY A 62 -10.25 13.35 13.81
CA GLY A 62 -10.73 14.49 14.61
C GLY A 62 -9.97 14.79 15.90
N TYR A 63 -9.04 13.94 16.36
CA TYR A 63 -8.26 14.16 17.58
C TYR A 63 -6.83 14.69 17.27
N PRO A 64 -6.55 15.98 17.54
CA PRO A 64 -5.25 16.59 17.21
C PRO A 64 -4.11 16.24 18.19
N GLY A 65 -4.41 15.62 19.33
CA GLY A 65 -3.45 15.47 20.44
C GLY A 65 -2.32 14.45 20.27
N LEU A 66 -2.34 13.59 19.25
CA LEU A 66 -1.40 12.46 19.12
C LEU A 66 -0.69 12.37 17.76
N SER A 67 -1.07 13.18 16.77
CA SER A 67 -0.46 13.07 15.43
C SER A 67 -0.43 14.40 14.69
N ASN A 68 0.71 14.72 14.07
CA ASN A 68 0.90 15.87 13.18
C ASN A 68 0.16 15.70 11.81
N LEU A 69 -0.96 14.98 11.82
CA LEU A 69 -1.75 14.65 10.65
C LEU A 69 -2.86 15.68 10.50
N THR A 70 -2.64 16.66 9.63
CA THR A 70 -3.67 17.64 9.26
C THR A 70 -4.57 17.08 8.17
N ILE A 71 -5.81 17.56 8.09
CA ILE A 71 -6.74 17.26 6.98
C ILE A 71 -6.09 17.48 5.60
N LYS A 72 -5.15 18.43 5.48
CA LYS A 72 -4.38 18.67 4.25
C LYS A 72 -3.58 17.46 3.75
N ASN A 73 -3.28 16.50 4.62
CA ASN A 73 -2.51 15.29 4.31
C ASN A 73 -3.40 14.12 3.83
N LEU A 74 -4.72 14.34 3.73
CA LEU A 74 -5.65 13.39 3.13
C LEU A 74 -5.40 13.28 1.62
N LEU A 75 -5.37 12.05 1.13
CA LEU A 75 -5.44 11.74 -0.29
C LEU A 75 -6.90 11.54 -0.67
N TRP A 76 -7.35 12.31 -1.66
CA TRP A 76 -8.65 12.09 -2.29
C TRP A 76 -8.67 10.73 -2.99
N HIS A 77 -9.85 10.10 -3.06
CA HIS A 77 -10.01 8.77 -3.67
C HIS A 77 -9.41 8.70 -5.08
N ASN A 78 -9.65 9.72 -5.92
CA ASN A 78 -9.06 9.80 -7.28
C ASN A 78 -7.53 9.73 -7.29
N LYS A 79 -6.86 10.33 -6.29
CA LYS A 79 -5.40 10.26 -6.18
C LYS A 79 -4.93 8.88 -5.72
N VAL A 80 -5.72 8.19 -4.90
CA VAL A 80 -5.46 6.78 -4.53
C VAL A 80 -5.58 5.89 -5.76
N ILE A 81 -6.63 6.06 -6.58
CA ILE A 81 -6.79 5.30 -7.83
C ILE A 81 -5.58 5.50 -8.74
N ASN A 82 -5.17 6.75 -8.98
CA ASN A 82 -4.00 7.04 -9.81
C ASN A 82 -2.74 6.38 -9.24
N PHE A 83 -2.52 6.47 -7.93
CA PHE A 83 -1.38 5.78 -7.29
C PHE A 83 -1.41 4.27 -7.53
N VAL A 84 -2.59 3.63 -7.47
CA VAL A 84 -2.69 2.18 -7.73
C VAL A 84 -2.40 1.86 -9.19
N LYS A 85 -2.84 2.70 -10.14
CA LYS A 85 -2.50 2.54 -11.56
C LYS A 85 -1.00 2.64 -11.78
N ASP A 86 -0.37 3.70 -11.26
CA ASP A 86 1.08 3.91 -11.34
C ASP A 86 1.85 2.74 -10.68
N LEU A 87 1.33 2.20 -9.58
CA LEU A 87 1.91 1.05 -8.89
C LEU A 87 1.79 -0.24 -9.73
N CYS A 88 0.65 -0.49 -10.35
CA CYS A 88 0.45 -1.63 -11.26
C CYS A 88 1.39 -1.55 -12.48
N GLU A 89 1.53 -0.36 -13.07
CA GLU A 89 2.48 -0.10 -14.16
C GLU A 89 3.92 -0.36 -13.72
N GLU A 90 4.34 0.16 -12.56
CA GLU A 90 5.70 -0.03 -12.05
C GLU A 90 5.97 -1.49 -11.69
N ILE A 91 4.99 -2.26 -11.19
CA ILE A 91 5.16 -3.69 -10.91
C ILE A 91 5.30 -4.49 -12.22
N ASN A 92 4.67 -4.05 -13.31
CA ASN A 92 4.70 -4.65 -14.64
C ASN A 92 4.47 -6.17 -14.61
N ASN A 93 3.37 -6.58 -13.98
CA ASN A 93 3.03 -8.00 -13.82
C ASN A 93 1.56 -8.24 -14.22
N PRO A 94 1.29 -9.14 -15.19
CA PRO A 94 -0.07 -9.44 -15.65
C PRO A 94 -1.01 -9.93 -14.55
N TRP A 95 -0.44 -10.49 -13.48
CA TRP A 95 -1.18 -11.00 -12.35
C TRP A 95 -1.84 -9.91 -11.53
N TYR A 96 -1.29 -8.68 -11.49
CA TYR A 96 -1.84 -7.60 -10.66
C TYR A 96 -2.66 -6.61 -11.49
N GLN A 97 -3.98 -6.66 -11.33
CA GLN A 97 -4.90 -5.78 -12.05
C GLN A 97 -5.73 -4.93 -11.10
N THR A 98 -5.96 -3.67 -11.46
CA THR A 98 -6.84 -2.79 -10.71
C THR A 98 -8.29 -3.24 -10.89
N LEU A 99 -8.94 -3.68 -9.81
CA LEU A 99 -10.38 -3.96 -9.82
C LEU A 99 -11.16 -2.65 -9.72
N THR A 100 -11.15 -1.84 -10.78
CA THR A 100 -11.98 -0.62 -10.88
C THR A 100 -13.32 -0.97 -11.54
N GLY A 101 -14.16 -1.73 -10.84
CA GLY A 101 -15.51 -2.11 -11.28
C GLY A 101 -16.59 -2.02 -10.20
N GLY A 102 -16.24 -1.69 -8.95
CA GLY A 102 -17.17 -1.51 -7.84
C GLY A 102 -17.15 -0.06 -7.32
N ASN A 103 -18.26 0.39 -6.75
CA ASN A 103 -18.53 1.75 -6.26
C ASN A 103 -17.34 2.46 -5.56
N ALA A 104 -17.33 3.81 -5.63
CA ALA A 104 -16.29 4.73 -5.13
C ALA A 104 -15.88 4.61 -3.64
N ASP A 105 -16.54 3.74 -2.87
CA ASP A 105 -16.27 3.47 -1.47
C ASP A 105 -15.39 2.21 -1.25
N GLU A 106 -15.12 1.42 -2.30
CA GLU A 106 -14.26 0.25 -2.20
C GLU A 106 -12.78 0.61 -2.36
N ALA A 107 -11.96 0.18 -1.40
CA ALA A 107 -10.51 0.38 -1.47
C ALA A 107 -9.98 -0.38 -2.70
N PRO A 108 -9.15 0.25 -3.55
CA PRO A 108 -8.63 -0.40 -4.74
C PRO A 108 -7.82 -1.64 -4.34
N VAL A 109 -8.25 -2.77 -4.89
CA VAL A 109 -7.59 -4.07 -4.72
C VAL A 109 -6.88 -4.42 -6.02
N ALA A 110 -5.58 -4.70 -5.92
CA ALA A 110 -4.88 -5.43 -6.96
C ALA A 110 -4.94 -6.92 -6.61
N LYS A 111 -5.60 -7.69 -7.47
CA LYS A 111 -5.56 -9.15 -7.51
C LYS A 111 -4.62 -9.55 -8.60
#